data_AF-A0A329MGQ6-F1
#
_entry.id   AF-A0A329MGQ6-F1
#
_cell.length_a   1.000
_cell.length_b   1.000
_cell.length_c   1.000
_cell.angle_alpha   90.00
_cell.angle_beta   90.00
_cell.angle_gamma   90.00
#
_symmetry.space_group_name_H-M   'P 1'
#
loop_
_entity.id
_entity.type
_entity.pdbx_description
1 polymer ?
#
loop_
_entity_poly.entity_id
_entity_poly.type
_entity_poly.pdbx_seq_one_letter_code
_entity_poly.pdbx_strand_id
1 'polypeptide(L)'
;MNVLIDVVQIFIGFAGGLAVGSGMVAFLVVLDIIPRLVQLTKSIGMIHWYENAVVFGSVFFSLADFYSFQASFSPISTAFVGLLCGVFVGLLAAALTEVINVLPVLANRMGMGSYIIWLLMAMIFGKVFGSLFEWLFY
;
A
#
# COMPACT_ATOMS: atom_id res chain seq x y z
N MET A 1 -12.34 26.23 -29.16
CA MET A 1 -11.41 26.26 -28.01
C MET A 1 -11.70 25.18 -26.97
N ASN A 2 -12.97 24.81 -26.73
CA ASN A 2 -13.33 23.83 -25.67
C ASN A 2 -12.88 22.39 -25.96
N VAL A 3 -13.03 21.91 -27.20
CA VAL A 3 -12.68 20.51 -27.55
C VAL A 3 -11.22 20.16 -27.29
N LEU A 4 -10.29 21.11 -27.50
CA LEU A 4 -8.87 20.87 -27.24
C LEU A 4 -8.59 20.73 -25.73
N ILE A 5 -9.30 21.52 -24.91
CA ILE A 5 -9.19 21.48 -23.45
C ILE A 5 -9.78 20.16 -22.93
N ASP A 6 -10.94 19.75 -23.46
CA ASP A 6 -11.61 18.49 -23.08
C ASP A 6 -10.70 17.27 -23.37
N VAL A 7 -10.06 17.24 -24.54
CA VAL A 7 -9.13 16.17 -24.92
C VAL A 7 -7.89 16.14 -24.01
N VAL A 8 -7.32 17.31 -23.70
CA VAL A 8 -6.17 17.40 -22.79
C VAL A 8 -6.57 16.94 -21.38
N GLN A 9 -7.76 17.30 -20.91
CA GLN A 9 -8.25 16.91 -19.59
C GLN A 9 -8.50 15.39 -19.50
N ILE A 10 -9.03 14.77 -20.56
CA ILE A 10 -9.16 13.31 -20.66
C ILE A 10 -7.78 12.65 -20.59
N PHE A 11 -6.80 13.19 -21.33
CA PHE A 11 -5.45 12.63 -21.35
C PHE A 11 -4.75 12.74 -19.98
N ILE A 12 -4.84 13.90 -19.32
CA ILE A 12 -4.28 14.12 -17.99
C ILE A 12 -4.98 13.22 -16.96
N GLY A 13 -6.32 13.11 -17.02
CA GLY A 13 -7.09 12.23 -16.15
C GLY A 13 -6.70 10.76 -16.31
N PHE A 14 -6.52 10.30 -17.56
CA PHE A 14 -6.09 8.94 -17.85
C PHE A 14 -4.65 8.67 -17.39
N ALA A 15 -3.72 9.60 -17.65
CA ALA A 15 -2.33 9.50 -17.20
C ALA A 15 -2.23 9.49 -15.66
N GLY A 16 -3.00 10.34 -14.97
CA GLY A 16 -3.09 10.36 -13.52
C GLY A 16 -3.65 9.05 -12.96
N GLY A 17 -4.72 8.53 -13.55
CA GLY A 17 -5.30 7.24 -13.18
C GLY A 17 -4.31 6.08 -13.32
N LEU A 18 -3.57 6.02 -14.43
CA LEU A 18 -2.52 5.02 -14.65
C LEU A 18 -1.37 5.15 -13.65
N ALA A 19 -0.94 6.37 -13.32
CA ALA A 19 0.12 6.61 -12.35
C ALA A 19 -0.28 6.18 -10.94
N VAL A 20 -1.49 6.55 -10.49
CA VAL A 20 -1.99 6.18 -9.16
C VAL A 20 -2.28 4.68 -9.07
N GLY A 21 -2.92 4.11 -10.09
CA GLY A 21 -3.23 2.67 -10.14
C GLY A 21 -1.97 1.81 -10.14
N SER A 22 -0.97 2.17 -10.95
CA SER A 22 0.31 1.43 -10.97
C SER A 22 1.07 1.54 -9.66
N GLY A 23 1.08 2.72 -9.02
CA GLY A 23 1.67 2.92 -7.69
C GLY A 23 1.01 2.05 -6.61
N MET A 24 -0.33 1.98 -6.61
CA MET A 24 -1.09 1.16 -5.67
C MET A 24 -0.80 -0.34 -5.85
N VAL A 25 -0.82 -0.84 -7.08
CA VAL A 25 -0.52 -2.26 -7.36
C VAL A 25 0.93 -2.59 -7.01
N ALA A 26 1.88 -1.73 -7.41
CA ALA A 26 3.30 -1.92 -7.09
C ALA A 26 3.52 -1.98 -5.57
N PHE A 27 2.88 -1.11 -4.80
CA PHE A 27 2.95 -1.12 -3.35
C PHE A 27 2.43 -2.43 -2.74
N LEU A 28 1.26 -2.91 -3.17
CA LEU A 28 0.66 -4.14 -2.63
C LEU A 28 1.46 -5.39 -2.97
N VAL A 29 2.10 -5.41 -4.15
CA VAL A 29 2.93 -6.53 -4.62
C VAL A 29 4.30 -6.51 -3.95
N VAL A 30 4.97 -5.35 -3.84
CA VAL A 30 6.30 -5.24 -3.19
C VAL A 30 6.25 -5.61 -1.71
N LEU A 31 5.14 -5.33 -1.04
CA LEU A 31 4.93 -5.74 0.36
C LEU A 31 4.37 -7.16 0.51
N ASP A 32 4.25 -7.92 -0.58
CA ASP A 32 3.71 -9.28 -0.59
C ASP A 32 2.34 -9.43 0.11
N ILE A 33 1.50 -8.38 0.12
CA ILE A 33 0.20 -8.41 0.81
C ILE A 33 -0.73 -9.44 0.14
N ILE A 34 -0.80 -9.44 -1.19
CA ILE A 34 -1.64 -10.37 -1.96
C ILE A 34 -1.16 -11.83 -1.75
N PRO A 35 0.13 -12.17 -1.95
CA PRO A 35 0.64 -13.50 -1.62
C PRO A 35 0.34 -13.94 -0.19
N ARG A 36 0.52 -13.06 0.79
CA ARG A 36 0.32 -13.38 2.21
C ARG A 36 -1.14 -13.63 2.55
N LEU A 37 -2.08 -12.86 1.98
CA LEU A 37 -3.52 -13.13 2.08
C LEU A 37 -3.87 -14.50 1.50
N VAL A 38 -3.34 -14.82 0.32
CA VAL A 38 -3.56 -16.11 -0.34
C VAL A 38 -3.05 -17.28 0.51
N GLN A 39 -1.88 -17.13 1.12
CA GLN A 39 -1.29 -18.13 2.02
C GLN A 39 -2.12 -18.31 3.29
N LEU A 40 -2.55 -17.22 3.94
CA LEU A 40 -3.41 -17.27 5.12
C LEU A 40 -4.75 -17.95 4.84
N THR A 41 -5.30 -17.73 3.65
CA THR A 41 -6.56 -18.36 3.21
C THR A 41 -6.35 -19.74 2.57
N LYS A 42 -5.11 -20.26 2.56
CA LYS A 42 -4.70 -21.55 1.98
C LYS A 42 -5.16 -21.75 0.52
N SER A 43 -5.23 -20.67 -0.26
CA SER A 43 -5.90 -20.63 -1.56
C SER A 43 -4.93 -20.31 -2.70
N ILE A 44 -3.80 -21.02 -2.73
CA ILE A 44 -2.62 -20.72 -3.59
C ILE A 44 -2.98 -20.67 -5.10
N GLY A 45 -3.97 -21.43 -5.55
CA GLY A 45 -4.42 -21.43 -6.95
C GLY A 45 -5.30 -20.24 -7.37
N MET A 46 -5.69 -19.36 -6.45
CA MET A 46 -6.68 -18.30 -6.69
C MET A 46 -6.12 -16.88 -6.63
N ILE A 47 -4.80 -16.70 -6.78
CA ILE A 47 -4.14 -15.38 -6.70
C ILE A 47 -4.82 -14.34 -7.62
N HIS A 48 -5.15 -14.71 -8.86
CA HIS A 48 -5.81 -13.82 -9.81
C HIS A 48 -7.18 -13.30 -9.33
N TRP A 49 -7.91 -14.08 -8.52
CA TRP A 49 -9.17 -13.61 -7.93
C TRP A 49 -8.94 -12.52 -6.88
N TYR A 50 -7.85 -12.61 -6.10
CA TYR A 50 -7.48 -11.57 -5.15
C TYR A 50 -7.01 -10.30 -5.86
N GLU A 51 -6.18 -10.44 -6.90
CA GLU A 51 -5.75 -9.31 -7.74
C GLU A 51 -6.96 -8.58 -8.34
N ASN A 52 -7.88 -9.34 -8.96
CA ASN A 52 -9.10 -8.79 -9.51
C ASN A 52 -9.98 -8.14 -8.43
N ALA A 53 -10.13 -8.76 -7.26
CA ALA A 53 -10.91 -8.18 -6.16
C ALA A 53 -10.34 -6.82 -5.69
N VAL A 54 -9.02 -6.68 -5.64
CA VAL A 54 -8.35 -5.41 -5.31
C VAL A 54 -8.60 -4.37 -6.39
N VAL A 55 -8.48 -4.74 -7.67
CA VAL A 55 -8.72 -3.83 -8.81
C VAL A 55 -10.19 -3.39 -8.87
N PHE A 56 -11.14 -4.33 -8.73
CA PHE A 56 -12.56 -3.98 -8.69
C PHE A 56 -12.91 -3.14 -7.47
N GLY A 57 -12.31 -3.44 -6.31
CA GLY A 57 -12.48 -2.66 -5.09
C GLY A 57 -11.98 -1.23 -5.25
N SER A 58 -10.79 -1.02 -5.81
CA SER A 58 -10.24 0.32 -6.02
C SER A 58 -11.07 1.13 -7.00
N VAL A 59 -11.47 0.53 -8.14
CA VAL A 59 -12.35 1.19 -9.11
C VAL A 59 -13.70 1.55 -8.48
N PHE A 60 -14.32 0.63 -7.74
CA PHE A 60 -15.61 0.85 -7.10
C PHE A 60 -15.54 1.97 -6.06
N PHE A 61 -14.55 1.94 -5.16
CA PHE A 61 -14.41 2.97 -4.13
C PHE A 61 -14.01 4.33 -4.71
N SER A 62 -13.16 4.38 -5.75
CA SER A 62 -12.87 5.63 -6.45
C SER A 62 -14.12 6.22 -7.09
N LEU A 63 -14.96 5.41 -7.74
CA LEU A 63 -16.24 5.89 -8.29
C LEU A 63 -17.18 6.36 -7.17
N ALA A 64 -17.30 5.61 -6.08
CA ALA A 64 -18.13 5.99 -4.94
C ALA A 64 -17.71 7.35 -4.34
N ASP A 65 -16.40 7.61 -4.28
CA ASP A 65 -15.84 8.88 -3.81
C ASP A 65 -16.16 10.03 -4.77
N PHE A 66 -16.01 9.82 -6.09
CA PHE A 66 -16.37 10.81 -7.11
C PHE A 66 -17.87 11.17 -7.12
N TYR A 67 -18.74 10.18 -6.92
CA TYR A 67 -20.18 10.42 -6.83
C TYR A 67 -20.62 10.94 -5.47
N SER A 68 -19.69 11.19 -4.53
CA SER A 68 -19.97 11.63 -3.16
C SER A 68 -21.07 10.77 -2.52
N PHE A 69 -20.98 9.46 -2.71
CA PHE A 69 -22.03 8.52 -2.31
C PHE A 69 -22.15 8.48 -0.78
N GLN A 70 -23.14 9.19 -0.26
CA GLN A 70 -23.44 9.22 1.17
C GLN A 70 -24.56 8.22 1.46
N ALA A 71 -24.19 7.08 2.01
CA ALA A 71 -25.14 6.11 2.52
C ALA A 71 -25.15 6.15 4.05
N SER A 72 -26.33 6.42 4.62
CA SER A 72 -26.55 6.36 6.07
C SER A 72 -26.68 4.90 6.50
N PHE A 73 -25.55 4.26 6.77
CA PHE A 73 -25.50 2.90 7.30
C PHE A 73 -25.66 2.87 8.83
N SER A 74 -26.15 1.74 9.33
CA SER A 74 -26.21 1.46 10.77
C SER A 74 -24.82 1.52 11.41
N PRO A 75 -24.67 1.96 12.67
CA PRO A 75 -23.41 1.95 13.41
C PRO A 75 -22.72 0.56 13.46
N ILE A 76 -23.46 -0.52 13.27
CA ILE A 76 -22.87 -1.87 13.22
C ILE A 76 -22.00 -2.06 11.96
N SER A 77 -22.34 -1.37 10.86
CA SER A 77 -21.63 -1.46 9.59
C SER A 77 -20.25 -0.79 9.69
N THR A 78 -20.13 0.29 10.46
CA THR A 78 -18.85 0.97 10.66
C THR A 78 -17.88 0.12 11.46
N ALA A 79 -18.37 -0.66 12.44
CA ALA A 79 -17.56 -1.62 13.18
C ALA A 79 -16.98 -2.71 12.27
N PHE A 80 -17.79 -3.23 11.33
CA PHE A 80 -17.32 -4.23 10.37
C PHE A 80 -16.25 -3.68 9.42
N VAL A 81 -16.46 -2.48 8.86
CA VAL A 81 -15.45 -1.79 8.03
C VAL A 81 -14.19 -1.50 8.84
N GLY A 82 -14.32 -1.09 10.10
CA GLY A 82 -13.20 -0.87 11.01
C GLY A 82 -12.35 -2.13 11.22
N LEU A 83 -12.99 -3.30 11.36
CA LEU A 83 -12.27 -4.58 11.44
C LEU A 83 -11.50 -4.89 10.15
N LEU A 84 -12.11 -4.68 8.98
CA LEU A 84 -11.43 -4.88 7.69
C LEU A 84 -10.23 -3.96 7.52
N CYS A 85 -10.37 -2.67 7.88
CA CYS A 85 -9.24 -1.74 7.93
C CYS A 85 -8.16 -2.20 8.91
N GLY A 86 -8.55 -2.69 10.09
CA GLY A 86 -7.62 -3.23 11.07
C GLY A 86 -6.84 -4.43 10.54
N VAL A 87 -7.49 -5.35 9.82
CA VAL A 87 -6.83 -6.48 9.16
C VAL A 87 -5.85 -6.00 8.10
N PHE A 88 -6.23 -5.02 7.28
CA PHE A 88 -5.36 -4.44 6.26
C PHE A 88 -4.11 -3.78 6.88
N VAL A 89 -4.30 -2.94 7.90
CA VAL A 89 -3.19 -2.27 8.62
C VAL A 89 -2.31 -3.30 9.34
N GLY A 90 -2.90 -4.36 9.91
CA GLY A 90 -2.16 -5.45 10.53
C GLY A 90 -1.29 -6.21 9.53
N LEU A 91 -1.82 -6.51 8.34
CA LEU A 91 -1.06 -7.14 7.25
C LEU A 91 0.08 -6.23 6.77
N LEU A 92 -0.17 -4.93 6.63
CA LEU A 92 0.86 -3.94 6.30
C LEU A 92 1.99 -3.91 7.33
N ALA A 93 1.64 -3.84 8.63
CA ALA A 93 2.63 -3.84 9.70
C ALA A 93 3.46 -5.12 9.70
N ALA A 94 2.83 -6.28 9.52
CA ALA A 94 3.51 -7.57 9.45
C ALA A 94 4.39 -7.71 8.20
N ALA A 95 3.97 -7.17 7.05
CA ALA A 95 4.76 -7.17 5.83
C ALA A 95 6.01 -6.30 5.98
N LEU A 96 5.85 -5.12 6.58
CA LEU A 96 6.96 -4.21 6.79
C LEU A 96 8.03 -4.80 7.72
N THR A 97 7.63 -5.49 8.79
CA THR A 97 8.59 -6.17 9.68
C THR A 97 9.30 -7.34 9.00
N GLU A 98 8.62 -8.07 8.12
CA GLU A 98 9.24 -9.13 7.32
C GLU A 98 10.30 -8.55 6.37
N VAL A 99 9.97 -7.50 5.61
CA VAL A 99 10.92 -6.84 4.70
C VAL A 99 12.11 -6.24 5.46
N ILE A 100 11.87 -5.63 6.62
CA ILE A 100 12.95 -5.11 7.48
C ILE A 100 13.87 -6.24 7.95
N ASN A 101 13.32 -7.40 8.32
CA ASN A 101 14.10 -8.56 8.73
C ASN A 101 14.90 -9.18 7.57
N VAL A 102 14.51 -8.95 6.32
CA VAL A 102 15.27 -9.40 5.14
C VAL A 102 16.56 -8.59 4.94
N LEU A 103 16.61 -7.30 5.31
CA LEU A 103 17.81 -6.47 5.13
C LEU A 103 19.06 -7.01 5.88
N PRO A 104 18.98 -7.38 7.18
CA PRO A 104 20.09 -8.03 7.88
C PRO A 104 20.48 -9.39 7.26
N VAL A 105 19.51 -10.16 6.79
CA VAL A 105 19.76 -11.46 6.15
C VAL A 105 20.55 -11.29 4.86
N LEU A 106 20.17 -10.31 4.04
CA LEU A 106 20.90 -9.96 2.82
C LEU A 106 22.31 -9.46 3.13
N ALA A 107 22.47 -8.60 4.12
CA ALA A 107 23.79 -8.10 4.55
C ALA A 107 24.73 -9.24 4.98
N ASN A 108 24.21 -10.21 5.76
CA ASN A 108 24.98 -11.40 6.12
C ASN A 108 25.32 -12.27 4.89
N ARG A 109 24.37 -12.46 3.96
CA ARG A 109 24.60 -13.25 2.74
C ARG A 109 25.62 -12.61 1.80
N MET A 110 25.74 -11.29 1.81
CA MET A 110 26.77 -10.54 1.06
C MET A 110 28.14 -10.53 1.75
N GLY A 111 28.31 -11.22 2.88
CA GLY A 111 29.55 -11.19 3.67
C GLY A 111 29.76 -9.89 4.46
N MET A 112 28.75 -9.03 4.56
CA MET A 112 28.79 -7.75 5.27
C MET A 112 28.33 -7.86 6.73
N GLY A 113 28.41 -9.05 7.35
CA GLY A 113 27.92 -9.29 8.71
C GLY A 113 28.50 -8.33 9.76
N SER A 114 29.78 -7.95 9.61
CA SER A 114 30.45 -6.97 10.48
C SER A 114 29.88 -5.55 10.37
N TYR A 115 29.14 -5.22 9.30
CA TYR A 115 28.59 -3.89 9.03
C TYR A 115 27.08 -3.79 9.30
N ILE A 116 26.45 -4.84 9.83
CA ILE A 116 25.02 -4.84 10.16
C ILE A 116 24.67 -3.75 11.18
N ILE A 117 25.53 -3.53 12.18
CA ILE A 117 25.36 -2.44 13.14
C ILE A 117 25.34 -1.07 12.44
N TRP A 118 26.18 -0.86 11.43
CA TRP A 118 26.19 0.38 10.66
C TRP A 118 24.92 0.56 9.83
N LEU A 119 24.42 -0.52 9.21
CA LEU A 119 23.15 -0.50 8.46
C LEU A 119 21.96 -0.20 9.38
N LEU A 120 21.89 -0.85 10.54
CA LEU A 120 20.84 -0.60 11.54
C LEU A 120 20.91 0.83 12.07
N MET A 121 22.12 1.33 12.37
CA MET A 121 22.30 2.71 12.82
C MET A 121 21.87 3.72 11.76
N ALA A 122 22.21 3.50 10.49
CA ALA A 122 21.75 4.36 9.39
C ALA A 122 20.21 4.41 9.30
N MET A 123 19.54 3.26 9.47
CA MET A 123 18.07 3.19 9.50
C MET A 123 17.48 3.95 10.69
N ILE A 124 18.05 3.78 11.89
CA ILE A 124 17.61 4.45 13.12
C ILE A 124 17.78 5.97 12.95
N PHE A 125 18.96 6.44 12.54
CA PHE A 125 19.20 7.85 12.30
C PHE A 125 18.26 8.43 11.25
N GLY A 126 18.02 7.73 10.13
CA GLY A 126 17.05 8.15 9.12
C GLY A 126 15.65 8.37 9.70
N LYS A 127 15.17 7.45 10.54
CA LYS A 127 13.87 7.62 11.24
C LYS A 127 13.88 8.77 12.24
N VAL A 128 14.94 8.93 13.02
CA VAL A 128 15.06 10.01 14.01
C VAL A 128 15.08 11.38 13.31
N PHE A 129 15.89 11.54 12.26
CA PHE A 129 15.94 12.77 11.48
C PHE A 129 14.62 13.05 10.76
N GLY A 130 13.98 12.03 10.18
CA GLY A 130 12.66 12.18 9.56
C GLY A 130 11.59 12.65 10.55
N SER A 131 11.55 12.03 11.73
CA SER A 131 10.60 12.41 12.79
C SER A 131 10.90 13.79 13.38
N LEU A 132 12.17 14.15 13.56
CA LEU A 132 12.55 15.50 13.98
C LEU A 132 12.20 16.55 12.92
N PHE A 133 12.38 16.22 11.64
CA PHE A 133 12.03 17.13 10.55
C PHE A 133 10.52 17.36 10.49
N GLU A 134 9.72 16.29 10.59
CA GLU A 134 8.28 16.39 10.71
C GLU A 134 7.91 17.28 11.89
N TRP A 135 8.42 17.01 13.09
CA TRP A 135 8.04 17.77 14.29
C TRP A 135 8.48 19.25 14.30
N LEU A 136 9.60 19.58 13.65
CA LEU A 136 10.17 20.93 13.71
C LEU A 136 9.72 21.83 12.56
N PHE A 137 9.43 21.26 11.38
CA PHE A 137 9.05 22.02 10.20
C PHE A 137 7.56 21.89 9.83
N TYR A 138 6.85 20.89 10.36
CA TYR A 138 5.45 20.64 10.08
C TYR A 138 4.61 20.58 11.37
#